data_AF-A0A0F5V6Z2-F1
#
_entry.id   AF-A0A0F5V6Z2-F1
#
_cell.length_a   1.000
_cell.length_b   1.000
_cell.length_c   1.000
_cell.angle_alpha   90.00
_cell.angle_beta   90.00
_cell.angle_gamma   90.00
#
_symmetry.space_group_name_H-M   'P 1'
#
loop_
_entity.id
_entity.type
_entity.pdbx_description
1 polymer ?
#
loop_
_entity_poly.entity_id
_entity_poly.type
_entity_poly.pdbx_seq_one_letter_code
_entity_poly.pdbx_strand_id
1 'polypeptide(L)'
;MDLYQKLLNQAEKVANFKSAIPANALNLMMPSDGVPFITKLKLSELLVVEDTDRESGYKSTYYVDVDIAEKLPVKKVAQKELHLLQTHTGEIRFALLSKNPKNSWNVSKLEALKASSEGKVISVKRDKEAKVYAHKIEHDIPHYEIDMSQVEKVFTDTFSHGFSIESLDHPVAQKLLAGENGDVVDVQPVVKDDAGTVDAAGTSGKLFHESGQALDLDLPDDREQKDNEEIPINDLDLELEKLLG
;
A
#
# COMPACT_ATOMS: atom_id res chain seq x y z
N MET A 1 17.27 36.47 -16.30
CA MET A 1 17.13 35.10 -16.84
C MET A 1 15.78 35.02 -17.52
N ASP A 2 15.77 34.70 -18.81
CA ASP A 2 14.55 34.60 -19.64
C ASP A 2 13.64 33.45 -19.17
N LEU A 3 12.33 33.59 -19.41
CA LEU A 3 11.31 32.63 -18.99
C LEU A 3 11.52 31.26 -19.63
N TYR A 4 11.93 31.23 -20.91
CA TYR A 4 12.21 29.98 -21.61
C TYR A 4 13.40 29.23 -21.01
N GLN A 5 14.45 29.95 -20.60
CA GLN A 5 15.61 29.35 -19.95
C GLN A 5 15.26 28.77 -18.57
N LYS A 6 14.35 29.41 -17.82
CA LYS A 6 13.83 28.84 -16.56
C LYS A 6 13.06 27.53 -16.80
N LEU A 7 12.27 27.46 -17.87
CA LEU A 7 11.49 26.28 -18.22
C LEU A 7 12.39 25.10 -18.61
N LEU A 8 13.43 25.34 -19.42
CA LEU A 8 14.43 24.32 -19.76
C LEU A 8 15.17 23.82 -18.52
N ASN A 9 15.53 24.71 -17.60
CA ASN A 9 16.22 24.34 -16.36
C ASN A 9 15.35 23.56 -15.36
N GLN A 10 14.03 23.52 -15.59
CA GLN A 10 13.07 22.78 -14.75
C GLN A 10 12.55 21.51 -15.41
N ALA A 11 12.85 21.25 -16.69
CA ALA A 11 12.24 20.19 -17.48
C ALA A 11 12.36 18.80 -16.85
N GLU A 12 13.54 18.46 -16.32
CA GLU A 12 13.77 17.16 -15.66
C GLU A 12 13.03 17.06 -14.32
N LYS A 13 13.01 18.15 -13.54
CA LYS A 13 12.23 18.21 -12.29
C LYS A 13 10.73 18.13 -12.54
N VAL A 14 10.25 18.70 -13.65
CA VAL A 14 8.84 18.61 -14.08
C VAL A 14 8.51 17.21 -14.57
N ALA A 15 9.40 16.59 -15.35
CA ALA A 15 9.22 15.22 -15.83
C ALA A 15 9.14 14.21 -14.67
N ASN A 16 9.91 14.44 -13.61
CA ASN A 16 9.95 13.61 -12.41
C ASN A 16 9.14 14.19 -11.24
N PHE A 17 8.29 15.19 -11.49
CA PHE A 17 7.55 15.90 -10.44
C PHE A 17 6.58 14.96 -9.70
N LYS A 18 6.05 13.97 -10.41
CA LYS A 18 5.29 12.87 -9.81
C LYS A 18 6.23 11.67 -9.68
N SER A 19 6.52 11.25 -8.46
CA SER A 19 7.25 10.00 -8.22
C SER A 19 6.50 8.84 -8.86
N ALA A 20 7.25 7.92 -9.48
CA ALA A 20 6.68 6.68 -9.97
C ALA A 20 6.06 5.91 -8.78
N ILE A 21 4.86 5.36 -8.97
CA ILE A 21 4.21 4.54 -7.95
C ILE A 21 5.07 3.30 -7.74
N PRO A 22 5.56 3.01 -6.53
CA PRO A 22 6.26 1.77 -6.25
C PRO A 22 5.38 0.57 -6.60
N ALA A 23 5.96 -0.50 -7.15
CA ALA A 23 5.22 -1.72 -7.49
C ALA A 23 4.45 -2.28 -6.29
N ASN A 24 5.04 -2.21 -5.09
CA ASN A 24 4.38 -2.54 -3.83
C ASN A 24 3.05 -1.79 -3.66
N ALA A 25 3.08 -0.46 -3.74
CA ALA A 25 1.89 0.36 -3.58
C ALA A 25 0.89 0.13 -4.73
N LEU A 26 1.36 0.08 -5.98
CA LEU A 26 0.50 -0.11 -7.15
C LEU A 26 -0.25 -1.44 -7.12
N ASN A 27 0.45 -2.53 -6.82
CA ASN A 27 -0.14 -3.87 -6.78
C ASN A 27 -1.13 -4.05 -5.62
N LEU A 28 -1.09 -3.17 -4.61
CA LEU A 28 -1.99 -3.18 -3.45
C LEU A 28 -3.19 -2.22 -3.58
N MET A 29 -3.24 -1.44 -4.67
CA MET A 29 -4.35 -0.53 -4.96
C MET A 29 -5.50 -1.25 -5.68
N MET A 30 -6.72 -0.75 -5.49
CA MET A 30 -7.84 -1.17 -6.36
C MET A 30 -7.53 -0.88 -7.82
N PRO A 31 -8.01 -1.70 -8.76
CA PRO A 31 -8.07 -1.34 -10.16
C PRO A 31 -8.64 0.07 -10.36
N SER A 32 -8.15 0.74 -11.41
CA SER A 32 -8.60 2.09 -11.74
C SER A 32 -10.11 2.14 -11.95
N ASP A 33 -10.70 3.32 -11.78
CA ASP A 33 -12.14 3.51 -11.89
C ASP A 33 -12.69 2.98 -13.23
N GLY A 34 -13.75 2.17 -13.13
CA GLY A 34 -14.40 1.55 -14.28
C GLY A 34 -13.67 0.34 -14.86
N VAL A 35 -12.48 -0.03 -14.36
CA VAL A 35 -11.78 -1.24 -14.81
C VAL A 35 -12.48 -2.47 -14.24
N PRO A 36 -12.99 -3.39 -15.08
CA PRO A 36 -13.65 -4.60 -14.62
C PRO A 36 -12.66 -5.62 -14.06
N PHE A 37 -13.02 -6.30 -12.98
CA PHE A 37 -12.23 -7.36 -12.35
C PHE A 37 -13.11 -8.45 -11.71
N ILE A 38 -12.47 -9.59 -11.46
CA ILE A 38 -12.96 -10.67 -10.60
C ILE A 38 -12.07 -10.80 -9.37
N THR A 39 -12.58 -11.43 -8.31
CA THR A 39 -11.87 -11.57 -7.03
C THR A 39 -11.91 -13.00 -6.51
N LYS A 40 -10.78 -13.47 -5.98
CA LYS A 40 -10.70 -14.61 -5.07
C LYS A 40 -10.43 -14.10 -3.67
N LEU A 41 -11.42 -14.23 -2.79
CA LEU A 41 -11.32 -13.79 -1.39
C LEU A 41 -10.38 -14.69 -0.60
N LYS A 42 -9.68 -14.08 0.36
CA LYS A 42 -8.96 -14.76 1.44
C LYS A 42 -8.09 -15.90 0.91
N LEU A 43 -7.13 -15.53 0.06
CA LEU A 43 -6.10 -16.44 -0.41
C LEU A 43 -5.19 -16.89 0.74
N SER A 44 -4.86 -15.95 1.64
CA SER A 44 -4.06 -16.20 2.84
C SER A 44 -4.30 -15.09 3.88
N GLU A 45 -3.64 -15.21 5.03
CA GLU A 45 -3.47 -14.14 6.00
C GLU A 45 -1.99 -13.76 6.09
N LEU A 46 -1.70 -12.47 6.24
CA LEU A 46 -0.35 -11.93 6.33
C LEU A 46 -0.20 -11.05 7.55
N LEU A 47 1.01 -11.01 8.10
CA LEU A 47 1.44 -9.99 9.04
C LEU A 47 2.12 -8.87 8.26
N VAL A 48 1.69 -7.64 8.48
CA VAL A 48 2.20 -6.48 7.74
C VAL A 48 2.51 -5.30 8.64
N VAL A 49 3.45 -4.49 8.18
CA VAL A 49 3.68 -3.12 8.67
C VAL A 49 3.34 -2.16 7.54
N GLU A 50 2.60 -1.10 7.83
CA GLU A 50 2.29 -0.05 6.86
C GLU A 50 2.98 1.26 7.26
N ASP A 51 3.69 1.88 6.33
CA ASP A 51 4.28 3.22 6.49
C ASP A 51 3.81 4.12 5.34
N THR A 52 3.33 5.32 5.65
CA THR A 52 2.86 6.26 4.63
C THR A 52 3.94 7.30 4.40
N ASP A 53 4.47 7.32 3.17
CA ASP A 53 5.40 8.34 2.76
C ASP A 53 4.67 9.68 2.65
N ARG A 54 5.13 10.66 3.43
CA ARG A 54 4.52 12.00 3.49
C ARG A 54 4.80 12.84 2.25
N GLU A 55 5.86 12.54 1.51
CA GLU A 55 6.22 13.28 0.29
C GLU A 55 5.43 12.76 -0.91
N SER A 56 5.43 11.44 -1.12
CA SER A 56 4.73 10.84 -2.26
C SER A 56 3.25 10.57 -2.00
N GLY A 57 2.83 10.46 -0.73
CA GLY A 57 1.49 10.08 -0.34
C GLY A 57 1.18 8.59 -0.52
N TYR A 58 2.14 7.79 -1.02
CA TYR A 58 1.96 6.35 -1.17
C TYR A 58 2.15 5.64 0.17
N LYS A 59 1.30 4.65 0.41
CA LYS A 59 1.45 3.73 1.53
C LYS A 59 2.29 2.53 1.11
N SER A 60 3.45 2.41 1.73
CA SER A 60 4.31 1.23 1.66
C SER A 60 3.77 0.16 2.61
N THR A 61 3.64 -1.06 2.13
CA THR A 61 3.21 -2.21 2.94
C THR A 61 4.28 -3.27 2.93
N TYR A 62 4.82 -3.58 4.10
CA TYR A 62 5.87 -4.56 4.29
C TYR A 62 5.25 -5.87 4.75
N TYR A 63 5.56 -6.97 4.08
CA TYR A 63 5.32 -8.32 4.62
C TYR A 63 6.31 -8.57 5.77
N VAL A 64 5.85 -9.23 6.83
CA VAL A 64 6.66 -9.55 8.00
C VAL A 64 6.60 -11.04 8.24
N ASP A 65 7.78 -11.67 8.33
CA ASP A 65 7.88 -13.06 8.74
C ASP A 65 7.38 -13.24 10.18
N VAL A 66 6.71 -14.35 10.47
CA VAL A 66 6.09 -14.61 11.77
C VAL A 66 7.13 -14.61 12.90
N ASP A 67 8.30 -15.22 12.67
CA ASP A 67 9.38 -15.32 13.67
C ASP A 67 10.00 -13.95 13.99
N ILE A 68 9.78 -12.97 13.10
CA ILE A 68 10.22 -11.58 13.28
C ILE A 68 9.11 -10.76 13.92
N ALA A 69 7.86 -10.95 13.49
CA ALA A 69 6.71 -10.24 14.02
C ALA A 69 6.56 -10.41 15.54
N GLU A 70 6.82 -11.61 16.07
CA GLU A 70 6.81 -11.90 17.52
C GLU A 70 7.79 -11.04 18.33
N LYS A 71 8.84 -10.52 17.68
CA LYS A 71 9.89 -9.71 18.30
C LYS A 71 9.66 -8.20 18.09
N LEU A 72 8.65 -7.82 17.32
CA LEU A 72 8.29 -6.43 17.06
C LEU A 72 7.17 -5.95 18.01
N PRO A 73 7.00 -4.63 18.18
CA PRO A 73 5.88 -4.11 18.96
C PRO A 73 4.54 -4.51 18.34
N VAL A 74 3.76 -5.34 19.03
CA VAL A 74 2.48 -5.90 18.54
C VAL A 74 1.54 -4.84 17.96
N LYS A 75 1.44 -3.66 18.59
CA LYS A 75 0.58 -2.55 18.10
C LYS A 75 1.01 -1.94 16.77
N LYS A 76 2.18 -2.32 16.24
CA LYS A 76 2.74 -1.81 14.97
C LYS A 76 2.65 -2.85 13.86
N VAL A 77 2.30 -4.10 14.17
CA VAL A 77 2.11 -5.19 13.21
C VAL A 77 0.62 -5.46 13.10
N ALA A 78 0.09 -5.48 11.89
CA ALA A 78 -1.32 -5.77 11.62
C ALA A 78 -1.47 -7.11 10.91
N GLN A 79 -2.45 -7.90 11.32
CA GLN A 79 -2.89 -9.08 10.56
C GLN A 79 -3.91 -8.66 9.50
N LYS A 80 -3.70 -9.06 8.24
CA LYS A 80 -4.61 -8.76 7.13
C LYS A 80 -4.90 -9.99 6.28
N GLU A 81 -6.12 -10.09 5.79
CA GLU A 81 -6.52 -11.04 4.77
C GLU A 81 -6.02 -10.57 3.41
N LEU A 82 -5.34 -11.47 2.69
CA LEU A 82 -4.91 -11.28 1.31
C LEU A 82 -6.03 -11.70 0.37
N HIS A 83 -6.59 -10.75 -0.37
CA HIS A 83 -7.54 -11.00 -1.44
C HIS A 83 -6.84 -10.79 -2.79
N LEU A 84 -7.15 -11.64 -3.76
CA LEU A 84 -6.58 -11.62 -5.09
C LEU A 84 -7.60 -11.05 -6.09
N LEU A 85 -7.18 -10.08 -6.89
CA LEU A 85 -7.99 -9.47 -7.94
C LEU A 85 -7.31 -9.75 -9.29
N GLN A 86 -8.11 -10.03 -10.32
CA GLN A 86 -7.64 -10.04 -11.70
C GLN A 86 -8.56 -9.19 -12.58
N THR A 87 -8.00 -8.18 -13.23
CA THR A 87 -8.75 -7.37 -14.20
C THR A 87 -9.06 -8.17 -15.45
N HIS A 88 -10.03 -7.72 -16.24
CA HIS A 88 -10.38 -8.37 -17.51
C HIS A 88 -9.22 -8.35 -18.52
N THR A 89 -8.24 -7.46 -18.36
CA THR A 89 -7.03 -7.42 -19.19
C THR A 89 -5.92 -8.36 -18.69
N GLY A 90 -6.17 -9.10 -17.61
CA GLY A 90 -5.22 -10.04 -17.02
C GLY A 90 -4.27 -9.45 -15.98
N GLU A 91 -4.47 -8.19 -15.57
CA GLU A 91 -3.63 -7.57 -14.53
C GLU A 91 -3.98 -8.15 -13.16
N ILE A 92 -2.99 -8.67 -12.45
CA ILE A 92 -3.13 -9.18 -11.09
C ILE A 92 -2.86 -8.06 -10.08
N ARG A 93 -3.75 -7.94 -9.10
CA ARG A 93 -3.58 -7.07 -7.92
C ARG A 93 -3.97 -7.79 -6.66
N PHE A 94 -3.56 -7.23 -5.53
CA PHE A 94 -3.89 -7.72 -4.21
C PHE A 94 -4.62 -6.64 -3.41
N ALA A 95 -5.55 -7.06 -2.56
CA ALA A 95 -6.11 -6.20 -1.54
C ALA A 95 -5.79 -6.81 -0.18
N LEU A 96 -5.18 -6.01 0.69
CA LEU A 96 -4.92 -6.37 2.08
C LEU A 96 -5.92 -5.65 2.98
N LEU A 97 -6.78 -6.42 3.63
CA LEU A 97 -7.83 -5.89 4.48
C LEU A 97 -7.84 -6.62 5.82
N SER A 98 -8.05 -5.90 6.92
CA SER A 98 -8.41 -6.55 8.18
C SER A 98 -9.71 -7.33 7.98
N LYS A 99 -9.89 -8.43 8.72
CA LYS A 99 -11.09 -9.28 8.63
C LYS A 99 -12.39 -8.49 8.79
N ASN A 100 -12.39 -7.49 9.68
CA ASN A 100 -13.52 -6.60 9.95
C ASN A 100 -13.05 -5.14 9.86
N PRO A 101 -12.91 -4.58 8.64
CA PRO A 101 -12.45 -3.22 8.48
C PRO A 101 -13.47 -2.24 9.05
N LYS A 102 -13.00 -1.13 9.62
CA LYS A 102 -13.86 -0.11 10.24
C LYS A 102 -14.02 1.15 9.41
N ASN A 103 -13.00 1.54 8.66
CA ASN A 103 -13.07 2.73 7.82
C ASN A 103 -13.90 2.47 6.55
N SER A 104 -14.62 3.50 6.09
CA SER A 104 -15.59 3.40 4.99
C SER A 104 -14.97 2.93 3.67
N TRP A 105 -13.72 3.33 3.40
CA TRP A 105 -12.98 2.88 2.21
C TRP A 105 -12.78 1.37 2.24
N ASN A 106 -12.25 0.82 3.33
CA ASN A 106 -11.98 -0.61 3.45
C ASN A 106 -13.26 -1.46 3.59
N VAL A 107 -14.30 -0.91 4.23
CA VAL A 107 -15.63 -1.57 4.30
C VAL A 107 -16.21 -1.73 2.89
N SER A 108 -16.34 -0.62 2.14
CA SER A 108 -16.88 -0.65 0.78
C SER A 108 -16.00 -1.42 -0.20
N LYS A 109 -14.67 -1.39 -0.02
CA LYS A 109 -13.73 -2.24 -0.73
C LYS A 109 -14.06 -3.73 -0.50
N LEU A 110 -14.16 -4.17 0.75
CA LEU A 110 -14.48 -5.56 1.09
C LEU A 110 -15.85 -5.99 0.52
N GLU A 111 -16.85 -5.11 0.55
CA GLU A 111 -18.16 -5.36 -0.06
C GLU A 111 -18.06 -5.58 -1.57
N ALA A 112 -17.30 -4.75 -2.28
CA ALA A 112 -17.04 -4.93 -3.70
C ALA A 112 -16.33 -6.26 -3.99
N LEU A 113 -15.28 -6.59 -3.23
CA LEU A 113 -14.56 -7.85 -3.36
C LEU A 113 -15.49 -9.06 -3.15
N LYS A 114 -16.39 -8.99 -2.17
CA LYS A 114 -17.41 -10.03 -1.92
C LYS A 114 -18.37 -10.17 -3.09
N ALA A 115 -18.94 -9.07 -3.58
CA ALA A 115 -19.82 -9.08 -4.74
C ALA A 115 -19.16 -9.71 -5.97
N SER A 116 -17.87 -9.43 -6.18
CA SER A 116 -17.07 -10.01 -7.25
C SER A 116 -16.85 -11.52 -7.10
N SER A 117 -16.59 -11.98 -5.87
CA SER A 117 -16.32 -13.40 -5.57
C SER A 117 -17.53 -14.33 -5.76
N GLU A 118 -18.74 -13.78 -5.84
CA GLU A 118 -19.99 -14.50 -6.14
C GLU A 118 -20.15 -14.84 -7.64
N GLY A 119 -19.05 -14.92 -8.39
CA GLY A 119 -19.06 -15.22 -9.82
C GLY A 119 -19.43 -14.03 -10.71
N LYS A 120 -19.38 -12.79 -10.20
CA LYS A 120 -19.75 -11.58 -10.95
C LYS A 120 -18.51 -10.80 -11.33
N VAL A 121 -18.43 -10.36 -12.58
CA VAL A 121 -17.46 -9.34 -12.98
C VAL A 121 -17.99 -7.99 -12.51
N ILE A 122 -17.17 -7.24 -11.80
CA ILE A 122 -17.56 -5.90 -11.31
C ILE A 122 -16.53 -4.87 -11.72
N SER A 123 -16.95 -3.61 -11.79
CA SER A 123 -16.04 -2.46 -11.76
C SER A 123 -16.32 -1.64 -10.51
N VAL A 124 -15.33 -0.83 -10.10
CA VAL A 124 -15.50 0.12 -8.98
C VAL A 124 -15.31 1.54 -9.45
N LYS A 125 -15.92 2.48 -8.75
CA LYS A 125 -15.71 3.92 -8.88
C LYS A 125 -15.47 4.50 -7.49
N ARG A 126 -14.46 5.35 -7.36
CA ARG A 126 -14.19 6.04 -6.09
C ARG A 126 -15.18 7.18 -5.91
N ASP A 127 -15.92 7.16 -4.82
CA ASP A 127 -16.68 8.31 -4.33
C ASP A 127 -15.87 8.98 -3.22
N LYS A 128 -15.19 10.07 -3.57
CA LYS A 128 -14.32 10.81 -2.65
C LYS A 128 -15.11 11.54 -1.56
N GLU A 129 -16.33 12.00 -1.87
CA GLU A 129 -17.16 12.72 -0.92
C GLU A 129 -17.70 11.79 0.16
N ALA A 130 -18.21 10.62 -0.27
CA ALA A 130 -18.71 9.59 0.63
C ALA A 130 -17.58 8.71 1.23
N LYS A 131 -16.34 8.83 0.72
CA LYS A 131 -15.18 8.03 1.11
C LYS A 131 -15.41 6.52 0.96
N VAL A 132 -15.97 6.10 -0.17
CA VAL A 132 -16.31 4.70 -0.47
C VAL A 132 -15.99 4.31 -1.90
N TYR A 133 -15.89 3.01 -2.14
CA TYR A 133 -15.95 2.42 -3.46
C TYR A 133 -17.39 2.05 -3.80
N ALA A 134 -17.97 2.70 -4.81
CA ALA A 134 -19.21 2.25 -5.42
C ALA A 134 -18.88 1.15 -6.44
N HIS A 135 -19.51 -0.02 -6.34
CA HIS A 135 -19.32 -1.10 -7.31
C HIS A 135 -20.52 -1.23 -8.25
N LYS A 136 -20.24 -1.69 -9.47
CA LYS A 136 -21.24 -1.99 -10.50
C LYS A 136 -20.97 -3.38 -11.05
N ILE A 137 -22.03 -4.17 -11.25
CA ILE A 137 -21.95 -5.46 -11.94
C ILE A 137 -21.87 -5.19 -13.46
N GLU A 138 -20.86 -5.76 -14.11
CA GLU A 138 -20.69 -5.66 -15.56
C GLU A 138 -21.37 -6.85 -16.24
N HIS A 139 -22.57 -6.63 -16.75
CA HIS A 139 -23.39 -7.68 -17.38
C HIS A 139 -22.89 -8.11 -18.76
N ASP A 140 -22.14 -7.24 -19.45
CA ASP A 140 -21.65 -7.47 -20.81
C ASP A 140 -20.33 -8.24 -20.85
N ILE A 141 -19.74 -8.55 -19.68
CA ILE A 141 -18.47 -9.24 -19.57
C ILE A 141 -18.72 -10.64 -19.00
N PRO A 142 -18.40 -11.72 -19.74
CA PRO A 142 -18.55 -13.06 -19.22
C PRO A 142 -17.63 -13.27 -18.02
N HIS A 143 -18.08 -14.09 -17.07
CA HIS A 143 -17.22 -14.53 -15.98
C HIS A 143 -15.99 -15.27 -16.53
N TYR A 144 -14.84 -15.06 -15.91
CA TYR A 144 -13.59 -15.72 -16.22
C TYR A 144 -12.95 -16.25 -14.94
N GLU A 145 -11.96 -17.13 -15.07
CA GLU A 145 -11.20 -17.65 -13.93
C GLU A 145 -9.90 -16.87 -13.74
N ILE A 146 -9.43 -16.83 -12.49
CA ILE A 146 -8.16 -16.20 -12.18
C ILE A 146 -7.00 -17.11 -12.61
N ASP A 147 -6.06 -16.55 -13.38
CA ASP A 147 -4.81 -17.20 -13.78
C ASP A 147 -3.84 -17.23 -12.60
N MET A 148 -3.86 -18.34 -11.87
CA MET A 148 -2.99 -18.55 -10.73
C MET A 148 -1.50 -18.64 -11.08
N SER A 149 -1.13 -18.85 -12.36
CA SER A 149 0.27 -19.02 -12.76
C SER A 149 1.13 -17.75 -12.63
N GLN A 150 0.49 -16.58 -12.63
CA GLN A 150 1.17 -15.28 -12.51
C GLN A 150 1.18 -14.74 -11.07
N VAL A 151 0.37 -15.33 -10.18
CA VAL A 151 0.14 -14.81 -8.82
C VAL A 151 1.42 -14.80 -7.99
N GLU A 152 2.19 -15.89 -8.02
CA GLU A 152 3.45 -16.00 -7.26
C GLU A 152 4.47 -14.96 -7.69
N LYS A 153 4.60 -14.75 -9.01
CA LYS A 153 5.50 -13.73 -9.57
C LYS A 153 5.09 -12.35 -9.10
N VAL A 154 3.81 -11.98 -9.26
CA VAL A 154 3.33 -10.64 -8.88
C VAL A 154 3.41 -10.44 -7.36
N PHE A 155 3.16 -11.48 -6.55
CA PHE A 155 3.34 -11.42 -5.11
C PHE A 155 4.79 -11.16 -4.73
N THR A 156 5.72 -11.90 -5.34
CA THR A 156 7.17 -11.72 -5.13
C THR A 156 7.61 -10.33 -5.54
N ASP A 157 7.18 -9.83 -6.70
CA ASP A 157 7.49 -8.48 -7.16
C ASP A 157 6.90 -7.40 -6.22
N THR A 158 5.77 -7.69 -5.55
CA THR A 158 5.12 -6.77 -4.60
C THR A 158 5.89 -6.63 -3.28
N PHE A 159 6.47 -7.72 -2.77
CA PHE A 159 7.12 -7.76 -1.45
C PHE A 159 8.64 -7.93 -1.50
N SER A 160 9.24 -8.03 -2.68
CA SER A 160 10.70 -8.03 -2.86
C SER A 160 11.30 -6.63 -2.68
N HIS A 161 12.61 -6.49 -2.91
CA HIS A 161 13.32 -5.20 -2.90
C HIS A 161 13.17 -4.38 -1.60
N GLY A 162 13.16 -5.06 -0.45
CA GLY A 162 13.08 -4.43 0.88
C GLY A 162 11.65 -4.21 1.39
N PHE A 163 10.64 -4.81 0.73
CA PHE A 163 9.26 -4.86 1.25
C PHE A 163 8.95 -6.17 2.03
N SER A 164 9.98 -6.96 2.35
CA SER A 164 9.90 -8.18 3.16
C SER A 164 10.83 -8.04 4.38
N ILE A 165 10.25 -8.18 5.58
CA ILE A 165 10.95 -8.08 6.87
C ILE A 165 11.19 -9.51 7.39
N GLU A 166 12.32 -10.08 6.99
CA GLU A 166 12.77 -11.43 7.35
C GLU A 166 13.85 -11.44 8.45
N SER A 167 14.30 -10.26 8.90
CA SER A 167 15.27 -10.11 9.99
C SER A 167 15.02 -8.82 10.77
N LEU A 168 15.46 -8.79 12.04
CA LEU A 168 15.49 -7.58 12.86
C LEU A 168 16.50 -6.53 12.36
N ASP A 169 17.43 -6.93 11.49
CA ASP A 169 18.36 -6.01 10.82
C ASP A 169 17.69 -5.18 9.71
N HIS A 170 16.45 -5.50 9.35
CA HIS A 170 15.71 -4.73 8.36
C HIS A 170 15.51 -3.27 8.84
N PRO A 171 15.74 -2.25 8.00
CA PRO A 171 15.66 -0.84 8.42
C PRO A 171 14.34 -0.47 9.09
N VAL A 172 13.22 -0.98 8.57
CA VAL A 172 11.89 -0.78 9.17
C VAL A 172 11.77 -1.45 10.53
N ALA A 173 12.31 -2.68 10.71
CA ALA A 173 12.30 -3.36 11.99
C ALA A 173 13.11 -2.59 13.04
N GLN A 174 14.30 -2.10 12.67
CA GLN A 174 15.13 -1.27 13.54
C GLN A 174 14.42 0.03 13.95
N LYS A 175 13.78 0.71 13.00
CA LYS A 175 12.97 1.92 13.26
C LYS A 175 11.82 1.64 14.23
N LEU A 176 11.14 0.50 14.07
CA LEU A 176 10.04 0.10 14.97
C LEU A 176 10.53 -0.19 16.39
N LEU A 177 11.68 -0.85 16.53
CA LEU A 177 12.28 -1.17 17.83
C LEU A 177 12.85 0.06 18.56
N ALA A 178 13.42 1.02 17.81
CA ALA A 178 13.93 2.26 18.37
C ALA A 178 12.82 3.18 18.90
N GLY A 179 11.58 3.02 18.40
CA GLY A 179 10.42 3.83 18.78
C GLY A 179 10.41 5.23 18.13
N GLU A 180 9.39 6.03 18.44
CA GLU A 180 9.16 7.36 17.83
C GLU A 180 10.19 8.44 18.22
N ASN A 181 11.16 8.12 19.08
CA ASN A 181 12.24 9.02 19.54
C ASN A 181 13.63 8.58 19.05
N GLY A 182 13.74 7.55 18.21
CA GLY A 182 15.01 7.12 17.64
C GLY A 182 15.29 7.87 16.35
N ASP A 183 16.29 8.75 16.35
CA ASP A 183 16.91 9.27 15.13
C ASP A 183 17.49 8.10 14.32
N VAL A 184 16.70 7.54 13.40
CA VAL A 184 17.20 6.61 12.39
C VAL A 184 17.46 7.42 11.14
N VAL A 185 18.74 7.52 10.81
CA VAL A 185 19.27 8.22 9.64
C VAL A 185 18.57 7.71 8.40
N ASP A 186 18.01 8.63 7.62
CA ASP A 186 17.38 8.36 6.33
C ASP A 186 18.46 7.79 5.40
N VAL A 187 18.49 6.46 5.24
CA VAL A 187 19.39 5.83 4.28
C VAL A 187 18.71 5.94 2.93
N GLN A 188 18.92 7.09 2.27
CA GLN A 188 18.71 7.18 0.83
C GLN A 188 19.42 6.00 0.17
N PRO A 189 18.82 5.33 -0.83
CA PRO A 189 19.53 4.34 -1.61
C PRO A 189 20.76 5.03 -2.20
N VAL A 190 21.95 4.59 -1.76
CA VAL A 190 23.23 5.13 -2.21
C VAL A 190 23.38 4.83 -3.70
N VAL A 191 22.97 5.78 -4.54
CA VAL A 191 23.59 5.95 -5.86
C VAL A 191 24.96 6.54 -5.57
N LYS A 192 25.99 5.69 -5.62
CA LYS A 192 27.37 6.17 -5.58
C LYS A 192 27.58 7.03 -6.83
N ASP A 193 27.69 8.34 -6.63
CA ASP A 193 28.48 9.19 -7.51
C ASP A 193 29.21 10.24 -6.66
N ASP A 194 30.53 10.14 -6.70
CA ASP A 194 31.48 11.11 -6.15
C ASP A 194 31.29 12.48 -6.80
N ALA A 195 31.13 13.53 -6.00
CA ALA A 195 31.99 14.74 -6.00
C ALA A 195 31.28 15.98 -5.41
N GLY A 196 31.99 16.67 -4.50
CA GLY A 196 32.04 18.13 -4.50
C GLY A 196 31.08 18.90 -3.58
N THR A 197 31.65 19.36 -2.46
CA THR A 197 31.19 20.39 -1.50
C THR A 197 30.68 21.71 -2.12
N VAL A 198 29.62 22.36 -1.58
CA VAL A 198 29.65 23.52 -0.62
C VAL A 198 28.27 24.20 -0.41
N ASP A 199 27.94 24.43 0.87
CA ASP A 199 27.28 25.56 1.57
C ASP A 199 26.01 26.33 1.09
N ALA A 200 25.02 26.29 2.00
CA ALA A 200 24.33 27.41 2.67
C ALA A 200 23.04 28.09 2.12
N ALA A 201 22.11 28.23 3.09
CA ALA A 201 21.15 29.32 3.33
C ALA A 201 19.77 29.31 2.64
N GLY A 202 18.75 29.01 3.45
CA GLY A 202 17.78 30.04 3.85
C GLY A 202 16.49 30.24 3.04
N THR A 203 15.43 30.49 3.81
CA THR A 203 14.17 31.19 3.51
C THR A 203 12.97 30.41 2.96
N SER A 204 12.00 30.27 3.87
CA SER A 204 10.56 30.15 3.67
C SER A 204 10.01 31.10 2.60
N GLY A 205 9.08 30.60 1.79
CA GLY A 205 8.26 31.43 0.90
C GLY A 205 7.08 30.65 0.33
N LYS A 206 5.89 30.87 0.88
CA LYS A 206 4.59 30.50 0.26
C LYS A 206 4.44 31.22 -1.08
N LEU A 207 4.04 30.50 -2.14
CA LEU A 207 3.37 31.09 -3.30
C LEU A 207 2.32 30.10 -3.84
N PHE A 208 1.05 30.50 -3.75
CA PHE A 208 -0.05 29.93 -4.53
C PHE A 208 -0.01 30.55 -5.94
N HIS A 209 -0.27 29.76 -6.99
CA HIS A 209 -1.35 30.04 -7.95
C HIS A 209 -1.51 28.92 -9.00
N GLU A 210 -2.73 28.91 -9.52
CA GLU A 210 -3.37 27.93 -10.40
C GLU A 210 -2.82 27.89 -11.83
N SER A 211 -2.83 26.68 -12.38
CA SER A 211 -3.61 26.28 -13.58
C SER A 211 -2.80 25.35 -14.48
N GLY A 212 -3.38 24.18 -14.73
CA GLY A 212 -2.86 23.14 -15.59
C GLY A 212 -3.58 21.84 -15.25
N GLN A 213 -4.47 21.42 -16.14
CA GLN A 213 -5.30 20.22 -15.97
C GLN A 213 -4.44 19.01 -15.60
N ALA A 214 -4.50 18.62 -14.34
CA ALA A 214 -3.89 17.41 -13.84
C ALA A 214 -4.84 16.24 -14.08
N LEU A 215 -4.31 15.12 -14.56
CA LEU A 215 -4.94 13.83 -14.28
C LEU A 215 -4.85 13.64 -12.77
N ASP A 216 -5.96 13.93 -12.09
CA ASP A 216 -6.17 13.74 -10.65
C ASP A 216 -6.21 12.24 -10.34
N LEU A 217 -5.04 11.60 -10.36
CA LEU A 217 -4.80 10.42 -9.55
C LEU A 217 -4.58 10.88 -8.10
N ASP A 218 -5.64 11.44 -7.51
CA ASP A 218 -5.69 11.69 -6.07
C ASP A 218 -5.84 10.33 -5.39
N LEU A 219 -4.76 9.95 -4.73
CA LEU A 219 -4.74 8.87 -3.78
C LEU A 219 -5.68 9.25 -2.63
N PRO A 220 -6.46 8.31 -2.11
CA PRO A 220 -7.22 8.55 -0.89
C PRO A 220 -6.25 8.98 0.21
N ASP A 221 -6.62 10.07 0.89
CA ASP A 221 -5.92 10.55 2.07
C ASP A 221 -6.21 9.57 3.23
N ASP A 222 -5.40 8.52 3.31
CA ASP A 222 -5.41 7.50 4.38
C ASP A 222 -4.79 8.06 5.69
N ARG A 223 -4.87 9.38 5.94
CA ARG A 223 -4.47 10.01 7.20
C ARG A 223 -5.31 9.45 8.37
N GLU A 224 -4.74 8.39 8.96
CA GLU A 224 -4.88 7.87 10.31
C GLU A 224 -6.30 7.60 10.84
N GLN A 225 -6.65 6.32 10.87
CA GLN A 225 -6.86 5.64 12.14
C GLN A 225 -5.99 4.39 12.14
N LYS A 226 -5.04 4.29 13.09
CA LYS A 226 -4.47 2.98 13.43
C LYS A 226 -5.66 2.11 13.83
N ASP A 227 -5.98 1.10 13.03
CA ASP A 227 -6.79 -0.02 13.48
C ASP A 227 -5.94 -0.77 14.52
N ASN A 228 -5.80 -0.17 15.72
CA ASN A 228 -5.28 -0.84 16.89
C ASN A 228 -6.35 -1.85 17.29
N GLU A 229 -6.27 -3.06 16.73
CA GLU A 229 -6.90 -4.21 17.34
C GLU A 229 -6.19 -4.43 18.68
N GLU A 230 -6.88 -4.14 19.77
CA GLU A 230 -6.59 -4.81 21.03
C GLU A 230 -6.85 -6.29 20.79
N ILE A 231 -5.79 -7.06 20.62
CA ILE A 231 -5.87 -8.52 20.70
C ILE A 231 -6.35 -8.83 22.12
N PRO A 232 -7.52 -9.46 22.33
CA PRO A 232 -7.79 -10.07 23.62
C PRO A 232 -6.76 -11.18 23.82
N ILE A 233 -5.76 -10.91 24.65
CA ILE A 233 -4.83 -11.91 25.17
C ILE A 233 -5.66 -12.82 26.06
N ASN A 234 -6.32 -13.85 25.50
CA ASN A 234 -6.90 -14.93 26.31
C ASN A 234 -7.33 -16.21 25.58
N ASP A 235 -6.91 -16.47 24.33
CA ASP A 235 -7.28 -17.74 23.66
C ASP A 235 -6.08 -18.60 23.19
N LEU A 236 -4.83 -18.20 23.44
CA LEU A 236 -3.65 -19.02 23.10
C LEU A 236 -3.15 -19.92 24.25
N ASP A 237 -3.61 -19.70 25.49
CA ASP A 237 -3.14 -20.45 26.67
C ASP A 237 -4.03 -21.66 27.05
N LEU A 238 -5.10 -21.96 26.30
CA LEU A 238 -6.05 -23.04 26.65
C LEU A 238 -5.93 -24.33 25.84
N GLU A 239 -5.07 -24.37 24.81
CA GLU A 239 -4.85 -25.59 24.02
C GLU A 239 -3.55 -26.35 24.35
N LEU A 240 -2.57 -25.72 25.02
CA LEU A 240 -1.35 -26.43 25.45
C LEU A 240 -1.56 -27.32 26.68
N GLU A 241 -2.49 -26.97 27.58
CA GLU A 241 -2.80 -27.82 28.76
C GLU A 241 -3.64 -29.06 28.42
N LYS A 242 -4.29 -29.11 27.25
CA LYS A 242 -5.03 -30.31 26.79
C LYS A 242 -4.18 -31.32 26.02
N LEU A 243 -2.95 -30.97 25.67
CA LEU A 243 -2.00 -31.86 24.98
C LEU A 243 -0.94 -32.45 25.91
N LEU A 244 -0.86 -32.00 27.17
CA LEU A 244 0.10 -32.49 28.17
C LEU A 244 -0.55 -32.99 29.48
N GLY A 245 -1.88 -33.20 29.49
CA GLY A 245 -2.63 -33.82 30.58
C GLY A 245 -3.21 -35.17 30.22
#